data_AF-A0A4V3D9F8-F1
#
_entry.id   AF-A0A4V3D9F8-F1
#
_cell.length_a   1.000
_cell.length_b   1.000
_cell.length_c   1.000
_cell.angle_alpha   90.00
_cell.angle_beta   90.00
_cell.angle_gamma   90.00
#
_symmetry.space_group_name_H-M   'P 1'
#
loop_
_entity.id
_entity.type
_entity.pdbx_description
1 polymer ?
#
loop_
_entity_poly.entity_id
_entity_poly.type
_entity_poly.pdbx_seq_one_letter_code
_entity_poly.pdbx_strand_id
1 'polypeptide(L)'
;MLDPDQLKANTREIIADLLNDGSDPDALYIIEHHVAHYDFDKLEKIAVDAFKAGYEVSEAEEFEDDDGKLIYCFDIISEAALKPEIIDAQQKELLPLLEKHQGIYDGWGTYFEDPNADDDEYGEDGEFFDDEGEFDDSEEFAREKGAKLH
;
A
#
# COMPACT_ATOMS: atom_id res chain seq x y z
N MET A 1 -18.62 0.54 -16.51
CA MET A 1 -17.36 0.36 -17.27
C MET A 1 -16.55 1.61 -16.99
N LEU A 2 -15.31 1.46 -16.55
CA LEU A 2 -14.41 2.59 -16.42
C LEU A 2 -13.87 2.88 -17.82
N ASP A 3 -14.12 4.08 -18.33
CA ASP A 3 -13.58 4.49 -19.63
C ASP A 3 -12.09 4.86 -19.46
N PRO A 4 -11.16 4.08 -20.01
CA PRO A 4 -9.73 4.35 -19.85
C PRO A 4 -9.36 5.73 -20.41
N ASP A 5 -10.04 6.21 -21.46
CA ASP A 5 -9.82 7.55 -21.99
C ASP A 5 -10.25 8.66 -21.00
N GLN A 6 -11.29 8.43 -20.21
CA GLN A 6 -11.73 9.39 -19.19
C GLN A 6 -10.76 9.44 -18.01
N LEU A 7 -10.24 8.28 -17.59
CA LEU A 7 -9.20 8.19 -16.57
C LEU A 7 -7.93 8.93 -17.00
N LYS A 8 -7.49 8.76 -18.25
CA LYS A 8 -6.34 9.49 -18.80
C LYS A 8 -6.55 10.99 -18.85
N ALA A 9 -7.75 11.42 -19.24
CA ALA A 9 -8.10 12.84 -19.26
C ALA A 9 -8.02 13.43 -17.85
N ASN A 10 -8.66 12.77 -16.87
CA ASN A 10 -8.64 13.20 -15.47
C ASN A 10 -7.20 13.21 -14.92
N THR A 11 -6.42 12.18 -15.21
CA THR A 11 -5.01 12.06 -14.79
C THR A 11 -4.19 13.25 -15.28
N ARG A 12 -4.35 13.63 -16.54
CA ARG A 12 -3.63 14.77 -17.13
C ARG A 12 -4.07 16.10 -16.55
N GLU A 13 -5.36 16.25 -16.22
CA GLU A 13 -5.87 17.45 -15.57
C GLU A 13 -5.30 17.59 -14.16
N ILE A 14 -5.33 16.53 -13.35
CA ILE A 14 -4.77 16.51 -11.99
C ILE A 14 -3.28 16.85 -12.00
N ILE A 15 -2.49 16.20 -12.86
CA ILE A 15 -1.05 16.46 -12.95
C ILE A 15 -0.78 17.89 -13.41
N ALA A 16 -1.53 18.38 -14.39
CA ALA A 16 -1.37 19.76 -14.84
C ALA A 16 -1.71 20.75 -13.72
N ASP A 17 -2.72 20.49 -12.91
CA ASP A 17 -3.09 21.34 -11.76
C ASP A 17 -1.99 21.34 -10.71
N LEU A 18 -1.50 20.17 -10.30
CA LEU A 18 -0.37 20.01 -9.37
C LEU A 18 0.89 20.75 -9.83
N LEU A 19 1.27 20.58 -11.10
CA LEU A 19 2.43 21.27 -11.66
C LEU A 19 2.21 22.79 -11.77
N ASN A 20 0.97 23.25 -11.99
CA ASN A 20 0.64 24.68 -11.99
C ASN A 20 0.68 25.27 -10.58
N ASP A 21 0.34 24.49 -9.55
CA ASP A 21 0.43 24.89 -8.14
C ASP A 21 1.89 25.01 -7.65
N GLY A 22 2.83 24.45 -8.43
CA GLY A 22 4.27 24.57 -8.19
C GLY A 22 4.94 23.30 -7.66
N SER A 23 4.25 22.16 -7.75
CA SER A 23 4.79 20.85 -7.39
C SER A 23 5.97 20.46 -8.30
N ASP A 24 6.96 19.76 -7.76
CA ASP A 24 8.25 19.51 -8.43
C ASP A 24 8.17 18.34 -9.44
N PRO A 25 8.23 18.55 -10.76
CA PRO A 25 8.01 17.49 -11.76
C PRO A 25 9.09 16.39 -11.78
N ASP A 26 10.23 16.65 -11.14
CA ASP A 26 11.36 15.73 -11.04
C ASP A 26 11.41 14.98 -9.69
N ALA A 27 10.50 15.29 -8.75
CA ALA A 27 10.35 14.52 -7.52
C ALA A 27 9.71 13.14 -7.80
N LEU A 28 9.95 12.21 -6.88
CA LEU A 28 9.32 10.89 -6.89
C LEU A 28 8.03 11.00 -6.09
N TYR A 29 6.90 10.73 -6.75
CA TYR A 29 5.60 10.77 -6.14
C TYR A 29 5.13 9.36 -5.81
N ILE A 30 4.46 9.24 -4.68
CA ILE A 30 3.80 8.01 -4.28
C ILE A 30 2.41 8.02 -4.90
N ILE A 31 2.22 7.18 -5.91
CA ILE A 31 0.97 6.98 -6.62
C ILE A 31 0.20 5.85 -5.93
N GLU A 32 -1.03 6.11 -5.54
CA GLU A 32 -1.90 5.14 -4.86
C GLU A 32 -3.16 4.86 -5.70
N HIS A 33 -3.44 3.60 -5.98
CA HIS A 33 -4.61 3.18 -6.73
C HIS A 33 -5.61 2.49 -5.81
N HIS A 34 -6.78 3.11 -5.64
CA HIS A 34 -7.82 2.63 -4.74
C HIS A 34 -8.66 1.56 -5.43
N VAL A 35 -8.71 0.39 -4.81
CA VAL A 35 -9.44 -0.77 -5.32
C VAL A 35 -10.33 -1.34 -4.23
N ALA A 36 -11.61 -1.53 -4.57
CA ALA A 36 -12.59 -2.16 -3.71
C ALA A 36 -13.09 -3.50 -4.26
N HIS A 37 -13.48 -4.41 -3.38
CA HIS A 37 -14.08 -5.70 -3.73
C HIS A 37 -14.98 -6.23 -2.60
N TYR A 38 -16.10 -6.85 -2.96
CA TYR A 38 -17.00 -7.54 -2.01
C TYR A 38 -16.55 -8.94 -1.55
N ASP A 39 -15.41 -9.45 -2.02
CA ASP A 39 -14.93 -10.82 -1.77
C ASP A 39 -13.45 -10.72 -1.39
N PHE A 40 -13.13 -11.00 -0.13
CA PHE A 40 -11.76 -10.92 0.38
C PHE A 40 -10.79 -11.84 -0.38
N ASP A 41 -11.18 -13.08 -0.68
CA ASP A 41 -10.36 -14.03 -1.47
C ASP A 41 -9.96 -13.52 -2.86
N LYS A 42 -10.81 -12.68 -3.48
CA LYS A 42 -10.51 -12.10 -4.79
C LYS A 42 -9.66 -10.85 -4.64
N LEU A 43 -9.93 -10.06 -3.61
CA LEU A 43 -9.14 -8.91 -3.24
C LEU A 43 -7.68 -9.31 -2.97
N GLU A 44 -7.45 -10.36 -2.16
CA GLU A 44 -6.12 -10.91 -1.89
C GLU A 44 -5.42 -11.35 -3.18
N LYS A 45 -6.13 -11.95 -4.13
CA LYS A 45 -5.54 -12.33 -5.43
C LYS A 45 -5.12 -11.14 -6.26
N ILE A 46 -5.90 -10.05 -6.25
CA ILE A 46 -5.52 -8.80 -6.93
C ILE A 46 -4.27 -8.23 -6.24
N ALA A 47 -4.25 -8.19 -4.91
CA ALA A 47 -3.11 -7.70 -4.14
C ALA A 47 -1.83 -8.51 -4.44
N VAL A 48 -1.93 -9.84 -4.50
CA VAL A 48 -0.80 -10.72 -4.84
C VAL A 48 -0.36 -10.56 -6.30
N ASP A 49 -1.28 -10.36 -7.25
CA ASP A 49 -0.93 -10.10 -8.65
C ASP A 49 -0.27 -8.72 -8.82
N ALA A 50 -0.72 -7.69 -8.09
CA ALA A 50 -0.10 -6.37 -8.04
C ALA A 50 1.32 -6.45 -7.44
N PHE A 51 1.48 -7.17 -6.32
CA PHE A 51 2.78 -7.42 -5.71
C PHE A 51 3.76 -8.13 -6.66
N LYS A 52 3.27 -9.12 -7.42
CA LYS A 52 4.08 -9.80 -8.45
C LYS A 52 4.46 -8.90 -9.62
N ALA A 53 3.63 -7.92 -9.94
CA ALA A 53 3.94 -6.92 -10.95
C ALA A 53 4.94 -5.85 -10.45
N GLY A 54 5.29 -5.87 -9.15
CA GLY A 54 6.27 -4.97 -8.55
C GLY A 54 5.64 -3.73 -7.90
N TYR A 55 4.33 -3.76 -7.66
CA TYR A 55 3.63 -2.72 -6.91
C TYR A 55 3.54 -3.09 -5.44
N GLU A 56 3.51 -2.09 -4.56
CA GLU A 56 3.22 -2.30 -3.15
C GLU A 56 1.71 -2.28 -2.93
N VAL A 57 1.23 -2.99 -1.90
CA VAL A 57 -0.19 -3.06 -1.58
C VAL A 57 -0.36 -2.82 -0.10
N SER A 58 -1.27 -1.92 0.26
CA SER A 58 -1.60 -1.63 1.65
C SER A 58 -2.47 -2.74 2.25
N GLU A 59 -2.66 -2.70 3.56
CA GLU A 59 -3.58 -3.60 4.27
C GLU A 59 -5.01 -3.38 3.77
N ALA A 60 -5.76 -4.47 3.62
CA ALA A 60 -7.14 -4.40 3.20
C ALA A 60 -8.02 -3.95 4.37
N GLU A 61 -8.70 -2.82 4.20
CA GLU A 61 -9.69 -2.35 5.15
C GLU A 61 -11.07 -2.94 4.85
N GLU A 62 -11.83 -3.28 5.91
CA GLU A 62 -13.21 -3.75 5.80
C GLU A 62 -14.19 -2.62 6.13
N PHE A 63 -15.11 -2.38 5.20
CA PHE A 63 -16.18 -1.41 5.32
C PHE A 63 -17.52 -2.11 5.21
N GLU A 64 -18.53 -1.55 5.88
CA GLU A 64 -19.92 -1.96 5.73
C GLU A 64 -20.63 -0.94 4.83
N ASP A 65 -21.10 -1.38 3.67
CA ASP A 65 -21.87 -0.55 2.74
C ASP A 65 -23.27 -0.24 3.33
N ASP A 66 -24.01 0.71 2.73
CA ASP A 66 -25.32 1.17 3.22
C ASP A 66 -26.37 0.03 3.30
N ASP A 67 -26.16 -1.05 2.53
CA ASP A 67 -26.95 -2.30 2.54
C ASP A 67 -26.55 -3.29 3.65
N GLY A 68 -25.57 -2.97 4.50
CA GLY A 68 -25.04 -3.85 5.55
C GLY A 68 -24.15 -4.98 5.00
N LYS A 69 -23.56 -4.78 3.82
CA LYS A 69 -22.70 -5.76 3.16
C LYS A 69 -21.23 -5.37 3.34
N LEU A 70 -20.40 -6.35 3.72
CA LEU A 70 -18.95 -6.17 3.81
C LEU A 70 -18.36 -5.91 2.41
N ILE A 71 -17.67 -4.80 2.28
CA ILE A 71 -16.84 -4.43 1.15
C ILE A 71 -15.43 -4.21 1.67
N TYR A 72 -14.45 -4.76 0.97
CA TYR A 72 -13.04 -4.62 1.32
C TYR A 72 -12.40 -3.66 0.34
N CYS A 73 -11.55 -2.76 0.80
CA CYS A 73 -10.76 -1.92 -0.08
C CYS A 73 -9.29 -1.92 0.34
N PHE A 74 -8.43 -1.71 -0.64
CA PHE A 74 -7.00 -1.62 -0.45
C PHE A 74 -6.41 -0.72 -1.51
N ASP A 75 -5.23 -0.19 -1.20
CA ASP A 75 -4.54 0.75 -2.05
C ASP A 75 -3.29 0.10 -2.61
N ILE A 76 -3.11 0.23 -3.92
CA ILE A 76 -1.90 -0.23 -4.61
C ILE A 76 -0.97 0.96 -4.75
N ILE A 77 0.15 0.90 -4.06
CA ILE A 77 1.13 1.97 -3.95
C ILE A 77 2.26 1.74 -4.95
N SER A 78 2.70 2.82 -5.59
CA SER A 78 3.79 2.81 -6.56
C SER A 78 4.58 4.10 -6.52
N GLU A 79 5.90 4.01 -6.37
CA GLU A 79 6.79 5.15 -6.47
C GLU A 79 7.11 5.45 -7.96
N ALA A 80 6.70 6.62 -8.44
CA ALA A 80 6.92 7.04 -9.82
C ALA A 80 6.98 8.56 -9.97
N ALA A 81 7.64 9.04 -11.03
CA ALA A 81 7.57 10.45 -11.38
C ALA A 81 6.14 10.85 -11.79
N LEU A 82 5.72 12.08 -11.45
CA LEU A 82 4.39 12.64 -11.74
C LEU A 82 4.19 12.90 -13.25
N LYS A 83 4.09 11.81 -14.01
CA LYS A 83 4.00 11.82 -15.47
C LYS A 83 2.74 11.06 -15.89
N PRO A 84 1.89 11.66 -16.74
CA PRO A 84 0.66 11.02 -17.18
C PRO A 84 0.95 9.71 -17.92
N GLU A 85 2.08 9.63 -18.61
CA GLU A 85 2.50 8.42 -19.33
C GLU A 85 2.79 7.22 -18.40
N ILE A 86 3.26 7.48 -17.17
CA ILE A 86 3.51 6.42 -16.18
C ILE A 86 2.20 5.95 -15.56
N ILE A 87 1.35 6.87 -15.10
CA ILE A 87 0.05 6.52 -14.51
C ILE A 87 -0.87 5.86 -15.54
N ASP A 88 -0.85 6.32 -16.79
CA ASP A 88 -1.56 5.69 -17.90
C ASP A 88 -1.09 4.24 -18.11
N ALA A 89 0.21 3.96 -17.90
CA ALA A 89 0.77 2.61 -18.00
C ALA A 89 0.33 1.74 -16.82
N GLN A 90 0.43 2.24 -15.60
CA GLN A 90 -0.02 1.55 -14.38
C GLN A 90 -1.51 1.17 -14.47
N GLN A 91 -2.36 2.13 -14.82
CA GLN A 91 -3.80 1.88 -15.04
C GLN A 91 -4.02 0.80 -16.11
N LYS A 92 -3.27 0.83 -17.20
CA LYS A 92 -3.39 -0.16 -18.28
C LYS A 92 -2.97 -1.57 -17.85
N GLU A 93 -2.05 -1.69 -16.89
CA GLU A 93 -1.67 -2.98 -16.31
C GLU A 93 -2.67 -3.46 -15.25
N LEU A 94 -3.20 -2.54 -14.44
CA LEU A 94 -4.14 -2.84 -13.36
C LEU A 94 -5.56 -3.16 -13.88
N LEU A 95 -6.06 -2.44 -14.88
CA LEU A 95 -7.40 -2.65 -15.46
C LEU A 95 -7.71 -4.12 -15.80
N PRO A 96 -6.86 -4.86 -16.55
CA PRO A 96 -7.14 -6.26 -16.86
C PRO A 96 -7.04 -7.18 -15.63
N LEU A 97 -6.22 -6.86 -14.62
CA LEU A 97 -6.16 -7.61 -13.36
C LEU A 97 -7.46 -7.46 -12.58
N LEU A 98 -7.97 -6.23 -12.52
CA LEU A 98 -9.22 -5.89 -11.87
C LEU A 98 -10.41 -6.52 -12.59
N GLU A 99 -10.47 -6.46 -13.92
CA GLU A 99 -11.52 -7.12 -14.70
C GLU A 99 -11.51 -8.65 -14.51
N LYS A 100 -10.32 -9.27 -14.45
CA LYS A 100 -10.16 -10.71 -14.26
C LYS A 100 -10.70 -11.18 -12.91
N HIS A 101 -10.44 -10.41 -11.86
CA HIS A 101 -10.85 -10.76 -10.50
C HIS A 101 -12.18 -10.10 -10.10
N GLN A 102 -12.79 -9.27 -10.95
CA GLN A 102 -14.01 -8.49 -10.68
C GLN A 102 -13.85 -7.40 -9.61
N GLY A 103 -12.64 -6.84 -9.49
CA GLY A 103 -12.35 -5.68 -8.65
C GLY A 103 -13.00 -4.41 -9.17
N ILE A 104 -13.39 -3.54 -8.24
CA ILE A 104 -13.95 -2.21 -8.49
C ILE A 104 -12.79 -1.23 -8.33
N TYR A 105 -12.38 -0.60 -9.42
CA TYR A 105 -11.41 0.47 -9.36
C TYR A 105 -12.12 1.78 -9.03
N ASP A 106 -11.76 2.39 -7.91
CA ASP A 106 -12.37 3.65 -7.46
C ASP A 106 -11.64 4.87 -8.04
N GLY A 107 -10.32 4.79 -8.14
CA GLY A 107 -9.52 5.88 -8.69
C GLY A 107 -8.03 5.73 -8.41
N TRP A 108 -7.30 6.79 -8.72
CA TRP A 108 -5.92 6.94 -8.27
C TRP A 108 -5.75 8.28 -7.57
N GLY A 109 -4.81 8.33 -6.63
CA GLY A 109 -4.38 9.50 -5.88
C GLY A 109 -2.86 9.62 -5.88
N THR A 110 -2.38 10.76 -5.43
CA THR A 110 -0.98 11.02 -5.15
C THR A 110 -0.90 11.98 -3.98
N TYR A 111 0.14 11.85 -3.17
CA TYR A 111 0.44 12.85 -2.15
C TYR A 111 1.03 14.10 -2.80
N PHE A 112 0.72 15.26 -2.22
CA PHE A 112 1.34 16.51 -2.58
C PHE A 112 2.67 16.63 -1.83
N GLU A 113 3.78 16.57 -2.55
CA GLU A 113 5.09 16.92 -2.03
C GLU A 113 5.17 18.45 -1.93
N ASP A 114 4.99 18.99 -0.72
CA ASP A 114 5.14 20.42 -0.46
C ASP A 114 6.64 20.74 -0.29
N PRO A 115 7.24 21.59 -1.14
CA PRO A 115 8.65 21.95 -1.03
C PRO A 115 8.98 22.81 0.21
N ASN A 116 7.99 23.21 1.01
CA ASN A 116 8.13 23.85 2.32
C ASN A 116 7.68 22.96 3.49
N ALA A 117 7.38 21.68 3.28
CA ALA A 117 7.28 20.77 4.40
C ALA A 117 8.67 20.69 5.05
N ASP A 118 8.84 21.33 6.21
CA ASP A 118 9.99 21.10 7.08
C ASP A 118 10.12 19.58 7.25
N ASP A 119 11.25 19.03 6.82
CA ASP A 119 11.68 17.61 6.81
C ASP A 119 11.83 17.03 8.25
N ASP A 120 11.04 17.54 9.19
CA ASP A 120 11.29 17.48 10.63
C ASP A 120 10.20 16.70 11.38
N GLU A 121 9.18 16.15 10.71
CA GLU A 121 8.14 15.32 11.34
C GLU A 121 8.44 13.80 11.26
N TYR A 122 9.66 13.40 10.92
CA TYR A 122 10.26 12.14 11.41
C TYR A 122 11.10 12.44 12.65
N GLY A 123 10.39 12.90 13.70
CA GLY A 123 10.96 13.04 15.02
C GLY A 123 11.32 11.67 15.60
N GLU A 124 12.56 11.25 15.35
CA GLU A 124 13.35 10.48 16.32
C GLU A 124 12.66 9.23 16.92
N ASP A 125 12.09 8.35 16.11
CA ASP A 125 11.72 6.98 16.52
C ASP A 125 12.69 5.94 15.96
N GLY A 126 13.97 6.31 15.93
CA GLY A 126 15.11 5.44 15.64
C GLY A 126 15.60 4.62 16.84
N GLU A 127 14.72 4.17 17.74
CA GLU A 127 15.09 3.16 18.77
C GLU A 127 15.07 1.77 18.12
N PHE A 128 16.12 1.59 17.31
CA PHE A 128 16.67 0.34 16.81
C PHE A 128 16.77 -0.69 17.93
N PHE A 129 16.02 -1.79 17.80
CA PHE A 129 16.39 -3.13 18.26
C PHE A 129 17.49 -3.19 19.33
N ASP A 130 17.13 -3.22 20.62
CA ASP A 130 18.00 -3.87 21.60
C ASP A 130 17.71 -5.37 21.55
N ASP A 131 18.47 -6.02 20.69
CA ASP A 131 18.68 -7.46 20.58
C ASP A 131 19.21 -8.01 21.90
N GLU A 132 18.34 -8.52 22.77
CA GLU A 132 18.70 -9.61 23.69
C GLU A 132 17.65 -10.73 23.61
N GLY A 133 17.71 -11.47 22.50
CA GLY A 133 17.13 -12.79 22.41
C GLY A 133 17.90 -13.80 23.28
N GLU A 134 17.39 -14.10 24.48
CA GLU A 134 17.80 -15.29 25.23
C GLU A 134 16.82 -16.44 24.94
N PHE A 135 17.04 -17.12 23.81
CA PHE A 135 16.54 -18.48 23.57
C PHE A 135 17.67 -19.46 23.93
N ASP A 136 17.63 -20.05 25.13
CA ASP A 136 18.41 -21.26 25.46
C ASP A 136 17.45 -22.46 25.55
N ASP A 137 17.48 -23.29 24.52
CA ASP A 137 16.72 -24.53 24.37
C ASP A 137 17.73 -25.68 24.39
N SER A 138 17.85 -26.43 25.50
CA SER A 138 18.44 -27.78 25.51
C SER A 138 18.15 -28.59 26.79
N GLU A 139 17.09 -29.40 26.72
CA GLU A 139 16.96 -30.80 27.18
C GLU A 139 17.53 -31.30 28.54
N GLU A 140 16.58 -31.70 29.41
CA GLU A 140 16.51 -32.95 30.21
C GLU A 140 17.81 -33.74 30.51
N PHE A 141 18.22 -33.82 31.80
CA PHE A 141 18.48 -35.13 32.46
C PHE A 141 18.72 -35.04 33.98
N ALA A 142 18.10 -35.98 34.70
CA ALA A 142 18.56 -36.60 35.94
C ALA A 142 18.57 -35.81 37.29
N ARG A 143 17.50 -36.07 38.06
CA ARG A 143 17.53 -36.98 39.23
C ARG A 143 18.43 -36.62 40.44
N GLU A 144 17.74 -36.57 41.58
CA GLU A 144 18.16 -36.93 42.95
C GLU A 144 18.79 -35.86 43.88
N LYS A 145 17.99 -35.55 44.91
CA LYS A 145 18.31 -35.61 46.35
C LYS A 145 19.38 -34.65 46.91
N GLY A 146 18.96 -33.92 47.95
CA GLY A 146 19.82 -33.54 49.09
C GLY A 146 19.63 -32.08 49.47
N ALA A 147 18.76 -31.76 50.43
CA ALA A 147 19.07 -31.73 51.86
C ALA A 147 19.69 -30.41 52.36
N LYS A 148 18.87 -29.69 53.14
CA LYS A 148 19.18 -28.96 54.39
C LYS A 148 20.18 -27.79 54.38
N LEU A 149 19.65 -26.66 54.85
CA LEU A 149 20.13 -25.79 55.94
C LEU A 149 21.62 -25.41 55.98
N HIS A 150 21.85 -24.09 56.00
CA HIS A 150 22.57 -23.48 57.11
C HIS A 150 21.88 -22.18 57.53
#